data_AF-A0A7V4UWV8-F1
#
_entry.id   AF-A0A7V4UWV8-F1
#
_cell.length_a   1.000
_cell.length_b   1.000
_cell.length_c   1.000
_cell.angle_alpha   90.00
_cell.angle_beta   90.00
_cell.angle_gamma   90.00
#
_symmetry.space_group_name_H-M   'P 1'
#
loop_
_entity.id
_entity.type
_entity.pdbx_description
1 polymer ?
#
loop_
_entity_poly.entity_id
_entity_poly.type
_entity_poly.pdbx_seq_one_letter_code
_entity_poly.pdbx_strand_id
1 'polypeptide(L)'
;IGLLTTVGLSTKNAILIIQFIKDQLHQGHDLVESTLMAVKIRLRPVIMTSLAFFFGTLPLALTKGAGAAAQNAIGTAVTGGLLSATFIDLIFIPFFFVLVSRIFAKKQSPVQPSAADVPEVN
;
A
#
# COMPACT_ATOMS: atom_id res chain seq x y z
N ILE A 1 11.34 2.22 19.45
CA ILE A 1 9.90 2.37 19.16
C ILE A 1 9.60 2.99 17.79
N GLY A 2 10.29 4.05 17.34
CA GLY A 2 9.96 4.75 16.09
C GLY A 2 9.94 3.85 14.84
N LEU A 3 10.94 2.99 14.68
CA LEU A 3 10.96 2.00 13.59
C LEU A 3 9.77 1.04 13.64
N LEU A 4 9.39 0.57 14.83
CA LEU A 4 8.25 -0.33 15.01
C LEU A 4 6.93 0.36 14.63
N THR A 5 6.78 1.64 14.97
CA THR A 5 5.66 2.47 14.53
C THR A 5 5.60 2.61 13.01
N THR A 6 6.72 2.90 12.36
CA THR A 6 6.81 3.00 10.89
C THR A 6 6.46 1.68 10.20
N VAL A 7 6.99 0.54 10.70
CA VAL A 7 6.68 -0.79 10.17
C VAL A 7 5.19 -1.11 10.31
N GLY A 8 4.58 -0.80 11.46
CA GLY A 8 3.15 -1.02 11.67
C GLY A 8 2.28 -0.19 10.72
N LEU A 9 2.64 1.07 10.48
CA LEU A 9 1.95 1.94 9.55
C LEU A 9 2.06 1.44 8.09
N SER A 10 3.27 1.07 7.67
CA SER A 10 3.52 0.48 6.35
C SER A 10 2.74 -0.83 6.16
N THR A 11 2.73 -1.70 7.18
CA THR A 11 1.97 -2.95 7.16
C THR A 11 0.47 -2.71 6.98
N LYS A 12 -0.11 -1.74 7.70
CA LYS A 12 -1.52 -1.37 7.53
C LYS A 12 -1.81 -0.87 6.12
N ASN A 13 -0.93 -0.03 5.56
CA ASN A 13 -1.07 0.48 4.21
C ASN A 13 -1.00 -0.65 3.17
N ALA A 14 -0.06 -1.60 3.32
CA ALA A 14 0.08 -2.75 2.45
C ALA A 14 -1.12 -3.70 2.48
N ILE A 15 -1.57 -4.07 3.68
CA ILE A 15 -2.74 -4.94 3.86
C ILE A 15 -3.98 -4.33 3.20
N LEU A 16 -4.18 -3.00 3.33
CA LEU A 16 -5.32 -2.31 2.73
C LEU A 16 -5.26 -2.22 1.20
N ILE A 17 -4.07 -2.09 0.62
CA ILE A 17 -3.88 -2.13 -0.84
C ILE A 17 -4.17 -3.55 -1.34
N ILE A 18 -3.52 -4.56 -0.77
CA ILE A 18 -3.64 -5.97 -1.20
C ILE A 18 -5.09 -6.45 -1.11
N GLN A 19 -5.79 -6.14 -0.02
CA GLN A 19 -7.21 -6.50 0.12
C GLN A 19 -8.06 -5.89 -0.99
N PHE A 20 -7.87 -4.61 -1.30
CA PHE A 20 -8.64 -3.96 -2.36
C PHE A 20 -8.35 -4.54 -3.74
N ILE A 21 -7.10 -4.94 -4.01
CA ILE A 21 -6.78 -5.62 -5.28
C ILE A 21 -7.49 -6.97 -5.35
N LYS A 22 -7.47 -7.76 -4.26
CA LYS A 22 -8.19 -9.03 -4.20
C LYS A 22 -9.70 -8.85 -4.39
N ASP A 23 -10.29 -7.81 -3.81
CA ASP A 23 -11.71 -7.52 -3.95
C ASP A 23 -12.07 -7.14 -5.40
N GLN A 24 -11.22 -6.38 -6.10
CA GLN A 24 -11.41 -6.08 -7.53
C GLN A 24 -11.20 -7.31 -8.43
N LEU A 25 -10.23 -8.17 -8.10
CA LEU A 25 -10.02 -9.45 -8.79
C LEU A 25 -11.23 -10.37 -8.65
N HIS A 26 -11.85 -10.45 -7.47
CA HIS A 26 -13.07 -11.23 -7.25
C HIS A 26 -14.28 -10.69 -8.04
N GLN A 27 -14.28 -9.39 -8.37
CA GLN A 27 -15.28 -8.78 -9.25
C GLN A 27 -15.03 -9.04 -10.75
N GLY A 28 -13.95 -9.77 -11.09
CA GLY A 28 -13.65 -10.19 -12.46
C GLY A 28 -12.78 -9.21 -13.26
N HIS A 29 -12.20 -8.19 -12.63
CA HIS A 29 -11.29 -7.26 -13.30
C HIS A 29 -9.91 -7.89 -13.58
N ASP A 30 -9.22 -7.41 -14.61
CA ASP A 30 -7.85 -7.84 -14.90
C ASP A 30 -6.89 -7.49 -13.76
N LEU A 31 -5.81 -8.26 -13.59
CA LEU A 31 -4.83 -8.11 -12.52
C LEU A 31 -4.18 -6.72 -12.51
N VAL A 32 -3.82 -6.21 -13.69
CA VAL A 32 -3.15 -4.90 -13.80
C VAL A 32 -4.15 -3.78 -13.55
N GLU A 33 -5.36 -3.90 -14.10
CA GLU A 33 -6.44 -2.93 -13.91
C GLU A 33 -6.87 -2.84 -12.44
N SER A 34 -7.09 -3.99 -11.79
CA SER A 34 -7.42 -4.11 -10.37
C SER A 34 -6.36 -3.45 -9.48
N THR A 35 -5.08 -3.70 -9.80
CA THR A 35 -3.95 -3.09 -9.09
C THR A 35 -3.97 -1.57 -9.23
N LEU A 36 -4.19 -1.06 -10.45
CA LEU A 36 -4.21 0.37 -10.71
C LEU A 36 -5.38 1.07 -10.00
N MET A 37 -6.58 0.47 -10.01
CA MET A 37 -7.75 1.00 -9.30
C MET A 37 -7.51 1.04 -7.79
N ALA A 38 -6.96 -0.03 -7.21
CA ALA A 38 -6.63 -0.11 -5.79
C ALA A 38 -5.67 0.99 -5.36
N VAL A 39 -4.60 1.20 -6.13
CA VAL A 39 -3.60 2.25 -5.84
C VAL A 39 -4.23 3.64 -5.89
N LYS A 40 -5.07 3.94 -6.90
CA LYS A 40 -5.74 5.25 -7.03
C LYS A 40 -6.64 5.57 -5.84
N ILE A 41 -7.40 4.59 -5.36
CA ILE A 41 -8.31 4.77 -4.22
C ILE A 41 -7.53 4.97 -2.92
N ARG A 42 -6.38 4.32 -2.78
CA ARG A 42 -5.54 4.40 -1.56
C ARG A 42 -4.57 5.58 -1.57
N LEU A 43 -4.26 6.17 -2.72
CA LEU A 43 -3.34 7.31 -2.83
C LEU A 43 -3.74 8.45 -1.89
N ARG A 44 -5.02 8.82 -1.86
CA ARG A 44 -5.54 9.88 -0.98
C ARG A 44 -5.35 9.51 0.51
N PRO A 45 -5.82 8.34 1.01
CA PRO A 45 -5.56 7.88 2.37
C PRO A 45 -4.07 7.79 2.77
N VAL A 46 -3.20 7.28 1.89
CA VAL A 46 -1.76 7.13 2.19
C VAL A 46 -1.10 8.49 2.35
N ILE A 47 -1.41 9.44 1.47
CA ILE A 47 -0.92 10.82 1.61
C ILE A 47 -1.49 11.49 2.85
N MET A 48 -2.79 11.33 3.13
CA MET A 48 -3.44 11.91 4.31
C MET A 48 -2.77 11.45 5.62
N THR A 49 -2.54 10.14 5.76
CA THR A 49 -1.92 9.57 6.96
C THR A 49 -0.45 9.98 7.09
N SER A 50 0.30 9.98 5.98
CA SER A 50 1.70 10.39 5.96
C SER A 50 1.87 11.85 6.35
N LEU A 51 1.02 12.75 5.82
CA LEU A 51 1.05 14.17 6.18
C LEU A 51 0.64 14.39 7.65
N ALA A 52 -0.40 13.72 8.12
CA ALA A 52 -0.84 13.83 9.51
C ALA A 52 0.26 13.39 10.49
N PHE A 53 0.92 12.26 10.22
CA PHE A 53 2.04 11.80 11.06
C PHE A 53 3.28 12.70 10.93
N PHE A 54 3.57 13.20 9.73
CA PHE A 54 4.70 14.11 9.52
C PHE A 54 4.52 15.39 10.35
N PHE A 55 3.38 16.06 10.24
CA PHE A 55 3.09 17.25 11.05
C PHE A 55 2.93 16.95 12.54
N GLY A 56 2.49 15.75 12.92
CA GLY A 56 2.42 15.34 14.33
C GLY A 56 3.79 15.08 14.97
N THR A 57 4.77 14.63 14.19
CA THR A 57 6.13 14.30 14.67
C THR A 57 7.14 15.43 14.47
N LEU A 58 6.85 16.37 13.58
CA LEU A 58 7.69 17.55 13.32
C LEU A 58 7.98 18.39 14.58
N PRO A 59 7.01 18.66 15.49
CA PRO A 59 7.29 19.41 16.72
C PRO A 59 8.22 18.65 17.66
N LEU A 60 8.05 17.32 17.73
CA LEU A 60 8.88 16.44 18.56
C LEU A 60 10.34 16.38 18.07
N ALA A 61 10.55 16.59 16.77
CA ALA A 61 11.89 16.64 16.17
C ALA A 61 12.60 17.99 16.38
N LEU A 62 11.87 19.03 16.77
CA LEU A 62 12.37 20.40 16.91
C LEU A 62 12.38 20.89 18.37
N THR A 63 12.01 20.03 19.33
CA THR A 63 11.89 20.44 20.74
C THR A 63 13.26 20.80 21.33
N LYS A 64 13.28 21.84 22.16
CA LYS A 64 14.45 22.27 22.95
C LYS A 64 14.04 22.37 24.42
N GLY A 65 14.79 21.75 25.32
CA GLY A 65 14.45 21.68 26.76
C GLY A 65 14.82 20.34 27.41
N ALA A 66 14.34 20.10 28.64
CA ALA A 66 14.55 18.85 29.34
C ALA A 66 13.90 17.68 28.58
N GLY A 67 14.66 16.61 28.32
CA GLY A 67 14.18 15.47 27.52
C GLY A 67 14.20 15.69 26.00
N ALA A 68 14.69 16.83 25.51
CA ALA A 68 14.78 17.12 24.08
C ALA A 68 15.61 16.10 23.30
N ALA A 69 16.67 15.54 23.89
CA ALA A 69 17.47 14.51 23.23
C ALA A 69 16.63 13.26 22.89
N ALA A 70 15.75 12.83 23.81
CA ALA A 70 14.88 11.67 23.59
C ALA A 70 13.75 11.98 22.60
N GLN A 71 13.15 13.17 22.69
CA GLN A 71 12.09 13.60 21.78
C GLN A 71 12.60 13.78 20.36
N ASN A 72 13.74 14.46 20.18
CA ASN A 72 14.35 14.67 18.87
C ASN A 72 14.79 13.34 18.26
N ALA A 73 15.38 12.42 19.05
CA ALA A 73 15.74 11.09 18.56
C ALA A 73 14.53 10.31 18.02
N ILE A 74 13.40 10.33 18.75
CA ILE A 74 12.17 9.65 18.30
C ILE A 74 11.55 10.38 17.12
N GLY A 75 11.45 11.71 17.18
CA GLY A 75 10.90 12.57 16.13
C GLY A 75 11.63 12.34 14.80
N THR A 76 12.95 12.51 14.77
CA THR A 76 13.76 12.30 13.56
C THR A 76 13.65 10.87 13.04
N ALA A 77 13.66 9.85 13.92
CA ALA A 77 13.53 8.46 13.50
C ALA A 77 12.18 8.16 12.84
N VAL A 78 11.08 8.66 13.40
CA VAL A 78 9.74 8.43 12.84
C VAL A 78 9.51 9.27 11.58
N THR A 79 9.88 10.55 11.59
CA THR A 79 9.71 11.44 10.44
C THR A 79 10.48 10.95 9.22
N GLY A 80 11.75 10.56 9.39
CA GLY A 80 12.55 9.99 8.31
C GLY A 80 12.04 8.62 7.86
N GLY A 81 11.74 7.73 8.83
CA GLY A 81 11.22 6.41 8.54
C GLY A 81 9.89 6.45 7.77
N LEU A 82 8.99 7.36 8.14
CA LEU A 82 7.71 7.58 7.47
C LEU A 82 7.89 8.04 6.03
N LEU A 83 8.70 9.07 5.80
CA LEU A 83 8.96 9.60 4.45
C LEU A 83 9.49 8.50 3.51
N SER A 84 10.48 7.74 3.96
CA SER A 84 11.03 6.63 3.19
C SER A 84 10.01 5.50 3.01
N ALA A 85 9.29 5.11 4.06
CA ALA A 85 8.30 4.04 4.01
C ALA A 85 7.16 4.37 3.06
N THR A 86 6.60 5.59 3.10
CA THR A 86 5.53 6.00 2.19
C THR A 86 5.95 5.90 0.73
N PHE A 87 7.19 6.28 0.41
CA PHE A 87 7.72 6.19 -0.95
C PHE A 87 7.90 4.75 -1.40
N ILE A 88 8.45 3.91 -0.51
CA ILE A 88 8.63 2.48 -0.77
C ILE A 88 7.26 1.81 -0.94
N ASP A 89 6.32 2.07 -0.03
CA ASP A 89 4.99 1.48 -0.03
C ASP A 89 4.24 1.75 -1.34
N LEU A 90 4.22 3.01 -1.81
CA LEU A 90 3.49 3.39 -3.02
C LEU A 90 3.97 2.66 -4.28
N ILE A 91 5.28 2.40 -4.39
CA ILE A 91 5.89 1.84 -5.59
C ILE A 91 6.03 0.32 -5.47
N PHE A 92 6.60 -0.15 -4.36
CA PHE A 92 6.96 -1.54 -4.17
C PHE A 92 5.76 -2.44 -3.90
N ILE A 93 4.73 -1.98 -3.18
CA ILE A 93 3.56 -2.81 -2.87
C ILE A 93 2.83 -3.25 -4.16
N PRO A 94 2.40 -2.34 -5.06
CA PRO A 94 1.72 -2.75 -6.29
C PRO A 94 2.65 -3.54 -7.22
N PHE A 95 3.94 -3.17 -7.28
CA PHE A 95 4.93 -3.87 -8.08
C PHE A 95 5.12 -5.32 -7.63
N PHE A 96 5.37 -5.54 -6.33
CA PHE A 96 5.53 -6.88 -5.78
C PHE A 96 4.24 -7.68 -5.87
N PHE A 97 3.07 -7.06 -5.67
CA PHE A 97 1.81 -7.75 -5.83
C PHE A 97 1.65 -8.32 -7.24
N VAL A 98 1.87 -7.51 -8.29
CA VAL A 98 1.78 -7.97 -9.68
C VAL A 98 2.86 -9.00 -10.01
N LEU A 99 4.10 -8.79 -9.56
CA LEU A 99 5.21 -9.71 -9.79
C LEU A 99 4.92 -11.10 -9.17
N VAL A 100 4.56 -11.13 -7.90
CA VAL A 100 4.20 -12.36 -7.18
C VAL A 100 2.98 -12.99 -7.83
N SER A 101 1.93 -12.21 -8.10
CA SER A 101 0.71 -12.73 -8.71
C SER A 101 0.99 -13.35 -10.09
N ARG A 102 1.86 -12.77 -10.93
CA ARG A 102 2.25 -13.37 -12.22
C ARG A 102 3.05 -14.68 -12.05
N ILE A 103 3.97 -14.73 -11.10
CA ILE A 103 4.78 -15.93 -10.83
C ILE A 103 3.88 -17.09 -10.36
N PHE A 104 2.94 -16.80 -9.45
CA PHE A 104 2.05 -17.82 -8.89
C PHE A 104 0.86 -18.14 -9.81
N ALA A 105 0.35 -17.18 -10.60
CA ALA A 105 -0.67 -17.42 -11.62
C ALA A 105 -0.15 -18.27 -12.78
N LYS A 106 1.15 -18.23 -13.11
CA LYS A 106 1.73 -19.18 -14.08
C LYS A 106 1.66 -20.64 -13.61
N LYS A 107 1.50 -20.89 -12.32
CA LYS A 107 1.23 -22.22 -11.75
C LYS A 107 -0.26 -22.61 -11.82
N GLN A 108 -1.14 -21.68 -12.18
CA GLN A 108 -2.58 -21.86 -12.30
C GLN A 108 -3.09 -21.18 -13.58
N SER A 109 -3.07 -21.88 -14.71
CA SER A 109 -3.88 -21.48 -15.88
C SER A 109 -4.30 -22.72 -16.67
N PRO A 110 -5.51 -22.77 -17.28
CA PRO A 110 -6.60 -21.79 -17.30
C PRO A 110 -7.96 -22.37 -16.88
N VAL A 111 -8.86 -21.56 -16.33
CA VAL A 111 -10.30 -21.82 -16.49
C VAL A 111 -10.78 -20.84 -17.56
N GLN A 112 -10.84 -21.34 -18.78
CA GLN A 112 -11.63 -20.79 -19.88
C GLN A 112 -12.72 -21.83 -20.15
N PRO A 113 -13.97 -21.54 -19.77
CA PRO A 113 -15.04 -21.37 -20.77
C PRO A 113 -15.99 -20.23 -20.35
N SER A 114 -16.65 -19.48 -21.25
CA SER A 114 -17.56 -20.01 -22.26
C SER A 114 -17.80 -18.97 -23.36
N ALA A 115 -17.46 -19.35 -24.58
CA ALA A 115 -17.98 -18.76 -25.81
C ALA A 115 -19.20 -19.57 -26.25
N ALA A 116 -20.34 -19.45 -25.55
CA ALA A 116 -21.56 -20.18 -25.89
C ALA A 116 -22.88 -19.45 -25.55
N ASP A 117 -22.93 -18.12 -25.67
CA ASP A 117 -24.19 -17.37 -25.73
C ASP A 117 -24.32 -16.61 -27.05
N VAL A 118 -24.07 -17.31 -28.16
CA VAL A 118 -24.65 -16.93 -29.45
C VAL A 118 -25.59 -18.05 -29.86
N PRO A 119 -26.89 -17.94 -29.57
CA PRO A 119 -27.87 -18.69 -30.33
C PRO A 119 -27.91 -18.11 -31.75
N GLU A 120 -27.53 -18.95 -32.71
CA GLU A 120 -27.80 -18.75 -34.12
C GLU A 120 -29.29 -18.51 -34.40
N VAL A 121 -29.50 -17.75 -35.47
CA VAL A 121 -30.77 -17.33 -36.07
C VAL A 121 -31.62 -18.53 -36.55
N ASN A 122 -32.92 -18.52 -36.24
CA ASN A 122 -34.02 -18.78 -37.19
C ASN A 122 -35.32 -18.17 -36.64
#